data_AF-A0A7C5VC83-F1
#
_entry.id   AF-A0A7C5VC83-F1
#
_cell.length_a   1.000
_cell.length_b   1.000
_cell.length_c   1.000
_cell.angle_alpha   90.00
_cell.angle_beta   90.00
_cell.angle_gamma   90.00
#
_symmetry.space_group_name_H-M   'P 1'
#
loop_
_entity.id
_entity.type
_entity.pdbx_description
1 polymer ?
#
loop_
_entity_poly.entity_id
_entity_poly.type
_entity_poly.pdbx_seq_one_letter_code
_entity_poly.pdbx_strand_id
1 'polypeptide(L)'
;MIRVKVARSEYGYAYLEDGTIVLIRPVIVNVIETGPKYPTGPSFMTQNQIVVTVITPPELKEVVKDKPRPTGTNFWFNPDIWAIIPIKESTPGIDSVYYDCEDGRKYLIELEAYPDIISRTLEYKDEMGSPIYHIRYSTRLSVKLAD
;
A
#
# COMPACT_ATOMS: atom_id res chain seq x y z
N MET A 1 -8.66 2.52 25.38
CA MET A 1 -9.11 3.83 24.84
C MET A 1 -8.28 4.08 23.59
N ILE A 2 -8.92 4.42 22.46
CA ILE A 2 -8.20 4.69 21.20
C ILE A 2 -7.51 6.04 21.36
N ARG A 3 -6.17 6.07 21.29
CA ARG A 3 -5.34 7.30 21.41
C ARG A 3 -4.92 7.88 20.06
N VAL A 4 -5.48 7.36 18.97
CA VAL A 4 -5.21 7.81 17.60
C VAL A 4 -6.40 8.58 17.06
N LYS A 5 -6.13 9.73 16.45
CA LYS A 5 -7.12 10.53 15.71
C LYS A 5 -6.58 10.79 14.30
N VAL A 6 -7.32 10.37 13.28
CA VAL A 6 -6.92 10.60 11.87
C VAL A 6 -6.75 12.10 11.62
N ALA A 7 -5.60 12.46 11.06
CA ALA A 7 -5.24 13.80 10.65
C ALA A 7 -5.40 13.97 9.13
N ARG A 8 -4.84 13.04 8.35
CA ARG A 8 -4.89 13.02 6.88
C ARG A 8 -4.94 11.57 6.41
N SER A 9 -5.68 11.30 5.34
CA SER A 9 -5.71 9.97 4.72
C SER A 9 -5.99 10.10 3.23
N GLU A 10 -5.02 9.75 2.40
CA GLU A 10 -5.02 9.96 0.96
C GLU A 10 -4.50 8.73 0.22
N TYR A 11 -5.08 8.46 -0.95
CA TYR A 11 -4.58 7.44 -1.85
C TYR A 11 -3.34 7.95 -2.57
N GLY A 12 -2.36 7.07 -2.72
CA GLY A 12 -1.33 7.18 -3.74
C GLY A 12 -1.77 6.44 -4.99
N TYR A 13 -1.01 6.63 -6.05
CA TYR A 13 -1.24 5.93 -7.30
C TYR A 13 0.05 5.58 -8.01
N ALA A 14 -0.03 4.61 -8.92
CA ALA A 14 0.95 4.38 -9.97
C ALA A 14 0.23 4.23 -11.32
N TYR A 15 0.63 5.03 -12.30
CA TYR A 15 0.27 4.87 -13.70
C TYR A 15 1.28 3.95 -14.38
N LEU A 16 0.80 2.84 -14.93
CA LEU A 16 1.64 1.85 -15.60
C LEU A 16 1.73 2.10 -17.09
N GLU A 17 2.77 1.55 -17.71
CA GLU A 17 2.97 1.69 -19.15
C GLU A 17 1.78 1.15 -19.97
N ASP A 18 1.13 0.10 -19.47
CA ASP A 18 0.01 -0.60 -20.09
C ASP A 18 -1.36 0.06 -19.88
N GLY A 19 -1.40 1.27 -19.31
CA GLY A 19 -2.63 2.03 -19.06
C GLY A 19 -3.33 1.67 -17.74
N THR A 20 -2.82 0.72 -16.98
CA THR A 20 -3.36 0.35 -15.66
C THR A 20 -3.03 1.40 -14.61
N ILE A 21 -3.97 1.61 -13.69
CA ILE A 21 -3.80 2.46 -12.51
C ILE A 21 -3.80 1.57 -11.26
N VAL A 22 -2.74 1.61 -10.47
CA VAL A 22 -2.69 0.99 -9.15
C VAL A 22 -2.92 2.07 -8.10
N LEU A 23 -3.96 1.93 -7.29
CA LEU A 23 -4.20 2.78 -6.12
C LEU A 23 -3.67 2.07 -4.87
N ILE A 24 -2.95 2.81 -4.02
CA ILE A 24 -2.40 2.30 -2.76
C ILE A 24 -2.76 3.24 -1.62
N ARG A 25 -3.21 2.68 -0.50
CA ARG A 25 -3.55 3.46 0.70
C ARG A 25 -3.04 2.77 1.96
N PRO A 26 -2.10 3.39 2.70
CA PRO A 26 -1.82 2.96 4.06
C PRO A 26 -3.00 3.34 4.98
N VAL A 27 -3.19 2.57 6.05
CA VAL A 27 -4.12 2.87 7.13
C VAL A 27 -3.45 2.51 8.45
N ILE A 28 -3.20 3.51 9.30
CA ILE A 28 -2.71 3.32 10.66
C ILE A 28 -3.92 2.95 11.53
N VAL A 29 -3.93 1.71 12.00
CA VAL A 29 -4.99 1.19 12.89
C VAL A 29 -4.69 1.55 14.33
N ASN A 30 -3.41 1.48 14.72
CA ASN A 30 -2.97 1.78 16.08
C ASN A 30 -1.50 2.20 16.09
N VAL A 31 -1.12 2.91 17.14
CA VAL A 31 0.25 3.33 17.44
C VAL A 31 0.66 2.71 18.77
N ILE A 32 1.84 2.11 18.79
CA ILE A 32 2.45 1.45 19.94
C ILE A 32 3.70 2.24 20.30
N GLU A 33 3.76 2.74 21.53
CA GLU A 33 4.99 3.29 22.11
C GLU A 33 5.97 2.15 22.38
N THR A 34 7.20 2.29 21.91
CA THR A 34 8.25 1.29 22.07
C THR A 34 9.53 1.92 22.62
N GLY A 35 10.30 1.11 23.35
CA GLY A 35 11.60 1.51 23.88
C GLY A 35 11.54 2.41 25.12
N PRO A 36 12.72 2.81 25.63
CA PRO A 36 12.85 3.66 26.81
C PRO A 36 12.50 5.12 26.51
N LYS A 37 12.34 5.93 27.56
CA LYS A 37 12.13 7.37 27.44
C LYS A 37 13.41 8.06 26.94
N TYR A 38 13.46 8.43 25.67
CA TYR A 38 14.53 9.26 25.11
C TYR A 38 14.21 10.76 25.24
N PRO A 39 15.24 11.65 25.17
CA PRO A 39 15.01 13.10 25.16
C PRO A 39 14.04 13.58 24.06
N THR A 40 14.02 12.88 22.93
CA THR A 40 13.16 13.17 21.77
C THR A 40 11.76 12.55 21.85
N GLY A 41 11.43 11.82 22.93
CA GLY A 41 10.21 11.01 23.02
C GLY A 41 10.44 9.51 22.90
N PRO A 42 9.39 8.70 23.11
CA PRO A 42 9.48 7.26 22.89
C PRO A 42 9.68 6.94 21.41
N SER A 43 10.07 5.71 21.11
CA SER A 43 9.97 5.20 19.74
C SER A 43 8.53 4.79 19.45
N PHE A 44 8.15 4.75 18.17
CA PHE A 44 6.81 4.40 17.76
C PHE A 44 6.84 3.26 16.75
N MET A 45 5.89 2.33 16.90
CA MET A 45 5.53 1.36 15.88
C MET A 45 4.06 1.55 15.52
N THR A 46 3.72 1.30 14.25
CA THR A 46 2.33 1.34 13.80
C THR A 46 1.83 -0.07 13.52
N GLN A 47 0.65 -0.41 14.04
CA GLN A 47 -0.15 -1.47 13.44
C GLN A 47 -0.89 -0.84 12.26
N ASN A 48 -0.58 -1.30 11.05
CA ASN A 48 -1.11 -0.72 9.83
C ASN A 48 -1.61 -1.79 8.85
N GLN A 49 -2.38 -1.35 7.87
CA GLN A 49 -2.75 -2.12 6.69
C GLN A 49 -2.43 -1.31 5.44
N ILE A 50 -2.03 -1.99 4.38
CA ILE A 50 -1.88 -1.41 3.04
C ILE A 50 -2.99 -1.98 2.17
N VAL A 51 -3.89 -1.10 1.73
CA VAL A 51 -4.96 -1.44 0.81
C VAL A 51 -4.50 -1.14 -0.61
N VAL A 52 -4.65 -2.11 -1.51
CA VAL A 52 -4.27 -1.98 -2.92
C VAL A 52 -5.48 -2.29 -3.79
N THR A 53 -5.72 -1.41 -4.76
CA THR A 53 -6.77 -1.58 -5.77
C THR A 53 -6.16 -1.39 -7.15
N VAL A 54 -6.55 -2.23 -8.11
CA VAL A 54 -6.05 -2.13 -9.48
C VAL A 54 -7.20 -1.83 -10.44
N ILE A 55 -7.05 -0.77 -11.23
CA ILE A 55 -7.99 -0.35 -12.26
C ILE A 55 -7.34 -0.67 -13.61
N THR A 56 -7.82 -1.75 -14.22
CA THR A 56 -7.32 -2.25 -15.50
C THR A 56 -8.14 -1.67 -16.66
N PRO A 57 -7.50 -1.21 -17.75
CA PRO A 57 -8.20 -0.73 -18.93
C PRO A 57 -8.94 -1.87 -19.67
N PRO A 58 -10.03 -1.57 -20.40
CA PRO A 58 -10.88 -2.60 -21.01
C PRO A 58 -10.14 -3.55 -21.97
N GLU A 59 -9.19 -3.05 -22.74
CA GLU A 59 -8.41 -3.84 -23.70
C GLU A 59 -7.64 -4.99 -23.02
N LEU A 60 -7.12 -4.78 -21.81
CA LEU A 60 -6.43 -5.83 -21.07
C LEU A 60 -7.40 -6.83 -20.44
N LYS A 61 -8.62 -6.41 -20.12
CA LYS A 61 -9.68 -7.35 -19.69
C LYS A 61 -10.11 -8.28 -20.82
N GLU A 62 -10.19 -7.76 -22.04
CA GLU A 62 -10.47 -8.57 -23.22
C GLU A 62 -9.40 -9.63 -23.49
N VAL A 63 -8.11 -9.31 -23.26
CA VAL A 63 -7.00 -10.26 -23.41
C VAL A 63 -7.15 -11.49 -22.48
N VAL A 64 -7.67 -11.29 -21.27
CA VAL A 64 -7.80 -12.36 -20.27
C VAL A 64 -9.21 -12.92 -20.15
N LYS A 65 -10.17 -12.49 -20.98
CA LYS A 65 -11.60 -12.85 -20.82
C LYS A 65 -11.85 -14.36 -20.79
N ASP A 66 -11.13 -15.11 -21.61
CA ASP A 66 -11.25 -16.57 -21.74
C ASP A 66 -10.22 -17.32 -20.88
N LYS A 67 -9.34 -16.60 -20.18
CA LYS A 67 -8.34 -17.21 -19.29
C LYS A 67 -9.01 -17.77 -18.03
N PRO A 68 -8.44 -18.84 -17.45
CA PRO A 68 -8.97 -19.41 -16.23
C PRO A 68 -8.75 -18.48 -15.04
N ARG A 69 -9.50 -18.72 -13.97
CA ARG A 69 -9.11 -18.25 -12.64
C ARG A 69 -8.02 -19.18 -12.11
N PRO A 70 -7.04 -18.67 -11.35
CA PRO A 70 -6.00 -19.52 -10.79
C PRO A 70 -6.59 -20.53 -9.81
N THR A 71 -6.12 -21.76 -9.84
CA THR A 71 -6.46 -22.79 -8.86
C THR A 71 -5.36 -22.87 -7.81
N GLY A 72 -5.66 -22.38 -6.60
CA GLY A 72 -4.68 -22.32 -5.51
C GLY A 72 -3.61 -21.23 -5.70
N THR A 73 -2.48 -21.38 -5.04
CA THR A 73 -1.46 -20.32 -4.90
C THR A 73 -0.18 -20.57 -5.71
N ASN A 74 -0.05 -21.71 -6.40
CA ASN A 74 1.20 -22.09 -7.07
C ASN A 74 1.63 -21.08 -8.16
N PHE A 75 0.68 -20.41 -8.80
CA PHE A 75 0.96 -19.43 -9.86
C PHE A 75 1.77 -18.22 -9.36
N TRP A 76 1.66 -17.86 -8.07
CA TRP A 76 2.46 -16.78 -7.46
C TRP A 76 3.97 -17.08 -7.50
N PHE A 77 4.35 -18.35 -7.54
CA PHE A 77 5.74 -18.80 -7.48
C PHE A 77 6.32 -19.22 -8.83
N ASN A 78 5.55 -19.05 -9.92
CA ASN A 78 6.03 -19.33 -11.27
C ASN A 78 6.49 -18.02 -11.93
N PRO A 79 7.79 -17.64 -11.89
CA PRO A 79 8.25 -16.36 -12.40
C PRO A 79 8.02 -16.17 -13.91
N ASP A 80 7.94 -17.26 -14.68
CA ASP A 80 7.89 -17.22 -16.14
C ASP A 80 6.56 -16.66 -16.69
N ILE A 81 5.49 -16.66 -15.88
CA ILE A 81 4.19 -16.11 -16.27
C ILE A 81 4.02 -14.63 -15.91
N TRP A 82 5.03 -14.00 -15.29
CA TRP A 82 4.97 -12.63 -14.83
C TRP A 82 5.85 -11.72 -15.67
N ALA A 83 5.28 -10.60 -16.12
CA ALA A 83 6.01 -9.51 -16.75
C ALA A 83 6.08 -8.32 -15.79
N ILE A 84 7.26 -7.76 -15.57
CA ILE A 84 7.41 -6.48 -14.87
C ILE A 84 6.88 -5.38 -15.80
N ILE A 85 5.97 -4.55 -15.28
CA ILE A 85 5.39 -3.44 -16.02
C ILE A 85 6.02 -2.14 -15.53
N PRO A 86 6.62 -1.33 -16.42
CA PRO A 86 7.19 -0.04 -16.02
C PRO A 86 6.15 0.91 -15.43
N ILE A 87 6.54 1.58 -14.35
CA ILE A 87 5.77 2.66 -13.72
C ILE A 87 6.16 3.97 -14.43
N LYS A 88 5.19 4.63 -15.05
CA LYS A 88 5.37 5.93 -15.73
C LYS A 88 5.41 7.09 -14.74
N GLU A 89 4.52 7.04 -13.76
CA GLU A 89 4.36 8.06 -12.73
C GLU A 89 3.80 7.42 -11.46
N SER A 90 4.23 7.88 -10.29
CA SER A 90 3.65 7.44 -9.03
C SER A 90 3.70 8.50 -7.95
N THR A 91 2.77 8.39 -7.01
CA THR A 91 2.73 9.14 -5.75
C THR A 91 2.49 8.18 -4.59
N PRO A 92 3.06 8.43 -3.39
CA PRO A 92 2.77 7.61 -2.23
C PRO A 92 1.35 7.81 -1.73
N GLY A 93 0.77 6.75 -1.18
CA GLY A 93 -0.39 6.87 -0.30
C GLY A 93 0.06 7.36 1.06
N ILE A 94 -0.75 8.17 1.72
CA ILE A 94 -0.40 8.82 2.99
C ILE A 94 -1.52 8.59 3.99
N ASP A 95 -1.15 8.16 5.19
CA ASP A 95 -2.05 8.15 6.33
C ASP A 95 -1.32 8.71 7.53
N SER A 96 -1.90 9.74 8.14
CA SER A 96 -1.33 10.35 9.32
C SER A 96 -2.35 10.47 10.43
N VAL A 97 -1.87 10.25 11.65
CA VAL A 97 -2.68 10.28 12.87
C VAL A 97 -2.01 11.17 13.90
N TYR A 98 -2.83 11.92 14.62
CA TYR A 98 -2.45 12.49 15.90
C TYR A 98 -2.47 11.40 16.96
N TYR A 99 -1.42 11.36 17.78
CA TYR A 99 -1.27 10.43 18.88
C TYR A 99 -1.00 11.16 20.18
N ASP A 100 -1.84 10.91 21.20
CA ASP A 100 -1.63 11.40 22.56
C ASP A 100 -0.74 10.42 23.33
N CYS A 101 0.50 10.84 23.63
CA CYS A 101 1.53 9.98 24.21
C CYS A 101 1.50 9.98 25.75
N GLU A 102 1.98 8.91 26.37
CA GLU A 102 2.09 8.79 27.83
C GLU A 102 3.07 9.78 28.46
N ASP A 103 3.97 10.36 27.67
CA ASP A 103 4.85 11.44 28.12
C ASP A 103 4.15 12.81 28.20
N GLY A 104 2.87 12.89 27.85
CA GLY A 104 2.06 14.10 27.87
C GLY A 104 2.19 14.97 26.63
N ARG A 105 3.01 14.59 25.64
CA ARG A 105 3.14 15.28 24.35
C ARG A 105 2.23 14.66 23.30
N LYS A 106 1.92 15.45 22.28
CA LYS A 106 1.16 15.02 21.12
C LYS A 106 2.10 14.88 19.93
N TYR A 107 1.93 13.81 19.16
CA TYR A 107 2.75 13.52 17.99
C TYR A 107 1.87 13.41 16.74
N LEU A 108 2.40 13.87 15.60
CA LEU A 108 1.89 13.54 14.27
C LEU A 108 2.72 12.39 13.74
N ILE A 109 2.07 11.24 13.55
CA ILE A 109 2.68 10.02 13.01
C ILE A 109 2.14 9.82 11.61
N GLU A 110 3.01 9.78 10.62
CA GLU A 110 2.66 9.68 9.20
C GLU A 110 3.32 8.47 8.58
N LEU A 111 2.51 7.66 7.91
CA LEU A 111 2.93 6.49 7.15
C LEU A 111 2.69 6.75 5.68
N GLU A 112 3.77 6.71 4.89
CA GLU A 112 3.73 6.74 3.44
C GLU A 112 3.86 5.30 2.90
N ALA A 113 3.16 4.97 1.82
CA ALA A 113 3.29 3.70 1.10
C ALA A 113 3.55 3.94 -0.39
N TYR A 114 4.66 3.42 -0.89
CA TYR A 114 5.16 3.64 -2.25
C TYR A 114 5.01 2.36 -3.09
N PRO A 115 4.32 2.39 -4.24
CA PRO A 115 4.33 1.28 -5.16
C PRO A 115 5.67 1.27 -5.92
N ASP A 116 6.52 0.27 -5.68
CA ASP A 116 7.91 0.27 -6.17
C ASP A 116 8.11 -0.62 -7.39
N ILE A 117 7.52 -1.83 -7.37
CA ILE A 117 7.67 -2.81 -8.45
C ILE A 117 6.32 -3.48 -8.66
N ILE A 118 5.86 -3.45 -9.91
CA ILE A 118 4.59 -4.04 -10.30
C ILE A 118 4.83 -5.05 -11.41
N SER A 119 4.35 -6.27 -11.21
CA SER A 119 4.31 -7.29 -12.25
C SER A 119 2.88 -7.72 -12.53
N ARG A 120 2.67 -8.22 -13.74
CA ARG A 120 1.37 -8.65 -14.26
C ARG A 120 1.50 -10.03 -14.89
N THR A 121 0.47 -10.87 -14.71
CA THR A 121 0.30 -12.07 -15.52
C THR A 121 -0.96 -11.96 -16.38
N LEU A 122 -0.86 -12.42 -17.62
CA LEU A 122 -1.97 -12.53 -18.58
C LEU A 122 -2.48 -13.98 -18.72
N GLU A 123 -1.90 -14.93 -17.97
CA GLU A 123 -2.31 -16.33 -18.03
C GLU A 123 -3.57 -16.63 -17.21
N TYR A 124 -3.95 -15.69 -16.34
CA TYR A 124 -5.09 -15.82 -15.44
C TYR A 124 -5.90 -14.53 -15.40
N LYS A 125 -7.17 -14.67 -15.03
CA LYS A 125 -8.04 -13.55 -14.64
C LYS A 125 -8.43 -13.61 -13.17
N ASP A 126 -8.62 -12.45 -12.57
CA ASP A 126 -9.15 -12.30 -11.22
C ASP A 126 -10.69 -12.49 -11.18
N GLU A 127 -11.28 -12.26 -10.02
CA GLU A 127 -12.73 -12.37 -9.83
C GLU A 127 -13.52 -11.33 -10.64
N MET A 128 -12.90 -10.19 -10.96
CA MET A 128 -13.47 -9.06 -11.69
C MET A 128 -13.17 -9.11 -13.20
N GLY A 129 -12.56 -10.21 -13.69
CA GLY A 129 -12.21 -10.39 -15.10
C GLY A 129 -11.01 -9.56 -15.56
N SER A 130 -10.15 -9.12 -14.63
CA SER A 130 -8.93 -8.36 -14.93
C SER A 130 -7.70 -9.27 -14.86
N PRO A 131 -6.58 -8.90 -15.53
CA PRO A 131 -5.29 -9.54 -15.28
C PRO A 131 -4.91 -9.45 -13.81
N ILE A 132 -4.10 -10.40 -13.35
CA ILE A 132 -3.62 -10.40 -11.97
C ILE A 132 -2.33 -9.61 -11.89
N TYR A 133 -2.24 -8.74 -10.90
CA TYR A 133 -1.06 -7.94 -10.60
C TYR A 133 -0.46 -8.36 -9.26
N HIS A 134 0.87 -8.33 -9.19
CA HIS A 134 1.62 -8.46 -7.95
C HIS A 134 2.37 -7.15 -7.70
N ILE A 135 2.10 -6.54 -6.55
CA ILE A 135 2.59 -5.21 -6.20
C ILE A 135 3.55 -5.36 -5.02
N ARG A 136 4.81 -5.01 -5.25
CA ARG A 136 5.77 -4.75 -4.17
C ARG A 136 5.75 -3.27 -3.85
N TYR A 137 5.65 -2.97 -2.57
CA TYR A 137 5.67 -1.62 -2.05
C TYR A 137 6.63 -1.49 -0.87
N SER A 138 7.11 -0.28 -0.65
CA SER A 138 7.86 0.12 0.54
C SER A 138 7.03 1.09 1.37
N THR A 139 7.39 1.22 2.64
CA THR A 139 6.74 2.17 3.54
C THR A 139 7.77 3.07 4.19
N ARG A 140 7.34 4.29 4.52
CA ARG A 140 8.14 5.22 5.32
C ARG A 140 7.29 5.74 6.47
N LEU A 141 7.78 5.51 7.69
CA LEU A 141 7.18 6.07 8.89
C LEU A 141 7.94 7.34 9.27
N SER A 142 7.22 8.44 9.47
CA SER A 142 7.76 9.68 10.03
C SER A 142 7.00 10.10 11.28
N VAL A 143 7.71 10.75 12.19
CA VAL A 143 7.18 11.19 13.48
C VAL A 143 7.60 12.63 13.71
N LYS A 144 6.64 13.48 14.08
CA LYS A 144 6.87 14.88 14.43
C LYS A 144 6.10 15.22 15.70
N LEU A 145 6.57 16.21 16.45
CA LEU A 145 5.71 16.82 17.47
C LEU A 145 4.54 17.50 16.76
N ALA A 146 3.34 17.34 17.33
CA ALA A 146 2.17 18.09 16.89
C ALA A 146 2.13 19.39 17.68
N ASP A 147 2.08 20.53 16.98
CA ASP A 147 1.84 21.84 17.57
C ASP A 147 0.41 21.96 18.16
#